data_AF-A0ABD4PSH9-F1
#
_entry.id   AF-A0ABD4PSH9-F1
#
_cell.length_a   1.000
_cell.length_b   1.000
_cell.length_c   1.000
_cell.angle_alpha   90.00
_cell.angle_beta   90.00
_cell.angle_gamma   90.00
#
_symmetry.space_group_name_H-M   'P 1'
#
loop_
_entity.id
_entity.type
_entity.pdbx_description
1 polymer ?
#
loop_
_entity_poly.entity_id
_entity_poly.type
_entity_poly.pdbx_seq_one_letter_code
_entity_poly.pdbx_strand_id
1 'polypeptide(L)'
;DTPILNTEGKSNLEKTLISNIVFELLSYMAEKERVKIKQRQAEGIANAKAKGKHLGRPRVEYPGNFKEVYDKWKAKKITGVKAMELMNLKKNSFYNLIKKYEIEK
;
A
#
# COMPACT_ATOMS: atom_id res chain seq x y z
N ASP A 1 7.50 -20.86 -33.24
CA ASP A 1 6.95 -20.30 -34.50
C ASP A 1 5.45 -20.18 -34.46
N THR A 2 4.95 -19.02 -34.90
CA THR A 2 3.53 -18.69 -35.04
C THR A 2 3.20 -18.58 -36.54
N PRO A 3 3.04 -19.71 -37.25
CA PRO A 3 2.87 -19.73 -38.72
C PRO A 3 1.65 -18.95 -39.22
N ILE A 4 0.62 -18.77 -38.37
CA ILE A 4 -0.55 -17.93 -38.67
C ILE A 4 -0.23 -16.43 -38.78
N LEU A 5 0.92 -16.00 -38.25
CA LEU A 5 1.41 -14.62 -38.31
C LEU A 5 2.41 -14.40 -39.45
N ASN A 6 2.65 -15.40 -40.30
CA ASN A 6 3.54 -15.22 -41.43
C ASN A 6 2.99 -14.12 -42.35
N THR A 7 3.76 -13.06 -42.57
CA THR A 7 3.38 -11.93 -43.44
C THR A 7 4.12 -11.90 -44.77
N GLU A 8 4.93 -12.92 -45.05
CA GLU A 8 5.61 -13.10 -46.32
C GLU A 8 4.59 -13.24 -47.46
N GLY A 9 4.83 -12.53 -48.58
CA GLY A 9 3.92 -12.49 -49.74
C GLY A 9 2.60 -11.74 -49.54
N LYS A 10 2.30 -11.19 -48.37
CA LYS A 10 1.03 -10.48 -48.09
C LYS A 10 1.08 -8.99 -48.46
N SER A 11 -0.07 -8.44 -48.84
CA SER A 11 -0.25 -7.01 -49.11
C SER A 11 -0.10 -6.17 -47.83
N ASN A 12 0.14 -4.87 -47.98
CA ASN A 12 0.32 -3.97 -46.83
C ASN A 12 -0.95 -3.88 -45.94
N LEU A 13 -2.13 -3.98 -46.56
CA LEU A 13 -3.42 -3.98 -45.86
C LEU A 13 -3.57 -5.21 -44.96
N GLU A 14 -3.25 -6.39 -45.49
CA GLU A 14 -3.31 -7.66 -44.73
C GLU A 14 -2.30 -7.68 -43.58
N LYS A 15 -1.08 -7.17 -43.81
CA LYS A 15 -0.05 -7.03 -42.76
C LYS A 15 -0.53 -6.14 -41.61
N THR A 16 -1.20 -5.04 -41.94
CA THR A 16 -1.76 -4.11 -40.95
C THR A 16 -2.90 -4.77 -40.16
N LEU A 17 -3.80 -5.47 -40.84
CA LEU A 17 -4.88 -6.21 -40.21
C LEU A 17 -4.37 -7.27 -39.23
N ILE A 18 -3.41 -8.11 -39.67
CA ILE A 18 -2.80 -9.15 -38.82
C ILE A 18 -2.14 -8.52 -37.59
N SER A 19 -1.37 -7.45 -37.79
CA SER A 19 -0.70 -6.74 -36.69
C SER A 19 -1.71 -6.21 -35.66
N ASN A 20 -2.80 -5.61 -36.12
CA ASN A 20 -3.83 -5.08 -35.23
C ASN A 20 -4.54 -6.18 -34.43
N ILE A 21 -4.89 -7.31 -35.06
CA ILE A 21 -5.51 -8.45 -34.37
C ILE A 21 -4.58 -9.05 -33.33
N VAL A 22 -3.29 -9.21 -33.67
CA VAL A 22 -2.29 -9.71 -32.72
C VAL A 22 -2.14 -8.77 -31.54
N PHE A 23 -2.07 -7.47 -31.79
CA PHE A 23 -1.94 -6.46 -30.75
C PHE A 23 -3.15 -6.49 -29.81
N GLU A 24 -4.36 -6.59 -30.35
CA GLU A 24 -5.59 -6.69 -29.57
C GLU A 24 -5.60 -7.97 -28.72
N LEU A 25 -5.21 -9.11 -29.30
CA LEU A 25 -5.15 -10.38 -28.59
C LEU A 25 -4.14 -10.34 -27.44
N LEU A 26 -2.95 -9.77 -27.67
CA LEU A 26 -1.93 -9.60 -26.64
C LEU A 26 -2.41 -8.67 -25.52
N SER A 27 -3.11 -7.58 -25.87
CA SER A 27 -3.71 -6.65 -24.92
C SER A 27 -4.76 -7.34 -24.06
N TYR A 28 -5.64 -8.15 -24.67
CA TYR A 28 -6.62 -8.96 -23.96
C TYR A 28 -5.97 -9.97 -23.01
N MET A 29 -4.95 -10.71 -23.48
CA MET A 29 -4.22 -11.68 -22.64
C MET A 29 -3.55 -11.00 -21.45
N ALA A 30 -2.94 -9.83 -21.66
CA ALA A 30 -2.32 -9.05 -20.61
C ALA A 30 -3.35 -8.60 -19.56
N GLU A 31 -4.50 -8.09 -19.97
CA GLU A 31 -5.55 -7.68 -19.04
C GLU A 31 -6.13 -8.88 -18.28
N LYS A 32 -6.34 -10.02 -18.96
CA LYS A 32 -6.80 -11.25 -18.32
C LYS A 32 -5.84 -11.72 -17.22
N GLU A 33 -4.54 -11.73 -17.48
CA GLU A 33 -3.57 -12.13 -16.43
C GLU A 33 -3.49 -11.07 -15.32
N ARG A 34 -3.60 -9.78 -15.64
CA ARG A 34 -3.65 -8.70 -14.63
C ARG A 34 -4.82 -8.88 -13.66
N VAL A 35 -6.01 -9.19 -14.17
CA VAL A 35 -7.20 -9.49 -13.35
C VAL A 35 -6.94 -10.70 -12.46
N LYS A 36 -6.37 -11.78 -13.02
CA LYS A 36 -6.05 -13.00 -12.28
C LYS A 36 -5.05 -12.76 -11.15
N ILE A 37 -4.00 -11.97 -11.39
CA ILE A 37 -3.02 -11.59 -10.36
C ILE A 37 -3.69 -10.79 -9.23
N LYS A 38 -4.53 -9.81 -9.57
CA LYS A 38 -5.26 -9.01 -8.57
C LYS A 38 -6.21 -9.86 -7.72
N GLN A 39 -6.91 -10.80 -8.35
CA GLN A 39 -7.78 -11.73 -7.64
C GLN A 39 -6.99 -12.56 -6.62
N ARG A 40 -5.90 -13.21 -7.06
CA ARG A 40 -5.04 -14.00 -6.15
C ARG A 40 -4.44 -13.14 -5.02
N GLN A 41 -4.06 -11.90 -5.32
CA GLN A 41 -3.56 -10.96 -4.31
C GLN A 41 -4.63 -10.64 -3.25
N ALA A 42 -5.87 -10.39 -3.68
CA ALA A 42 -6.99 -10.14 -2.79
C ALA A 42 -7.28 -11.35 -1.89
N GLU A 43 -7.29 -12.56 -2.46
CA GLU A 43 -7.43 -13.81 -1.72
C GLU A 43 -6.30 -13.99 -0.69
N GLY A 44 -5.05 -13.71 -1.08
CA GLY A 44 -3.89 -13.76 -0.18
C GLY A 44 -3.99 -12.76 0.98
N ILE A 45 -4.43 -11.54 0.70
CA ILE A 45 -4.70 -10.50 1.72
C ILE A 45 -5.82 -10.94 2.67
N ALA A 46 -6.91 -11.49 2.14
CA ALA A 46 -8.03 -11.99 2.95
C ALA A 46 -7.58 -13.11 3.89
N ASN A 47 -6.80 -14.07 3.39
CA ASN A 47 -6.22 -15.15 4.19
C ASN A 47 -5.26 -14.62 5.27
N ALA A 48 -4.42 -13.63 4.97
CA ALA A 48 -3.53 -13.02 5.95
C ALA A 48 -4.32 -12.28 7.05
N LYS A 49 -5.39 -11.56 6.70
CA LYS A 49 -6.30 -10.93 7.67
C LYS A 49 -7.00 -11.96 8.55
N ALA A 50 -7.49 -13.06 7.98
CA ALA A 50 -8.13 -14.14 8.73
C ALA A 50 -7.18 -14.81 9.74
N LYS A 51 -5.90 -14.90 9.40
CA LYS A 51 -4.83 -15.36 10.31
C LYS A 51 -4.39 -14.31 11.35
N GLY A 52 -5.02 -13.13 11.38
CA GLY A 52 -4.67 -12.04 12.30
C GLY A 52 -3.34 -11.34 11.99
N LYS A 53 -2.76 -11.53 10.80
CA LYS A 53 -1.51 -10.86 10.43
C LYS A 53 -1.76 -9.36 10.23
N HIS A 54 -0.96 -8.50 10.87
CA HIS A 54 -1.00 -7.06 10.62
C HIS A 54 -0.55 -6.78 9.17
N LEU A 55 -1.40 -6.08 8.41
CA LEU A 55 -1.11 -5.67 7.05
C LEU A 55 -0.92 -4.16 6.98
N GLY A 56 0.10 -3.73 6.23
CA GLY A 56 0.46 -2.32 6.09
C GLY A 56 1.49 -1.86 7.11
N ARG A 57 1.63 -0.54 7.24
CA ARG A 57 2.64 0.07 8.11
C ARG A 57 2.33 -0.25 9.59
N PRO A 58 3.33 -0.66 10.39
CA PRO A 58 3.16 -0.78 11.84
C PRO A 58 2.70 0.55 12.44
N ARG A 59 1.81 0.47 13.45
CA ARG A 59 1.39 1.67 14.19
C ARG A 59 2.57 2.16 15.05
N VAL A 60 2.66 3.47 15.24
CA VAL A 60 3.61 4.03 16.20
C VAL A 60 3.19 3.58 17.59
N GLU A 61 4.11 2.98 18.31
CA GLU A 61 3.90 2.52 19.69
C GLU A 61 4.17 3.65 20.68
N TYR A 62 3.69 3.47 21.91
CA TYR A 62 3.98 4.41 22.99
C TYR A 62 5.45 4.26 23.42
N PRO A 63 6.24 5.35 23.41
CA PRO A 63 7.58 5.35 24.00
C PRO A 63 7.54 4.95 25.47
N GLY A 64 8.60 4.33 26.00
CA GLY A 64 8.64 3.89 27.40
C GLY A 64 8.45 5.03 28.42
N ASN A 65 8.87 6.25 28.06
CA ASN A 65 8.70 7.47 28.87
C ASN A 65 7.39 8.23 28.59
N PHE A 66 6.45 7.65 27.83
CA PHE A 66 5.27 8.36 27.33
C PHE A 66 4.41 8.94 28.45
N LYS A 67 4.07 8.13 29.46
CA LYS A 67 3.20 8.54 30.58
C LYS A 67 3.79 9.70 31.37
N GLU A 68 5.07 9.59 31.74
CA GLU A 68 5.77 10.62 32.52
C GLU A 68 5.81 11.96 31.79
N VAL A 69 6.17 11.94 30.50
CA VAL A 69 6.27 13.16 29.69
C VAL A 69 4.88 13.72 29.37
N TYR A 70 3.86 12.86 29.19
CA TYR A 70 2.46 13.29 29.04
C TYR A 70 1.96 14.02 30.28
N ASP A 71 2.18 13.48 31.48
CA ASP A 71 1.74 14.10 32.73
C ASP A 71 2.41 15.47 32.96
N LYS A 72 3.72 15.57 32.67
CA LYS A 72 4.45 16.86 32.73
C LYS A 72 3.91 17.87 31.71
N TRP A 73 3.59 17.42 30.49
CA TRP A 73 3.03 18.29 29.45
C TRP A 73 1.60 18.75 29.80
N LYS A 74 0.74 17.84 30.28
CA LYS A 74 -0.64 18.14 30.68
C LYS A 74 -0.69 19.11 31.87
N ALA A 75 0.26 18.97 32.81
CA ALA A 75 0.48 19.92 33.90
C ALA A 75 1.13 21.24 33.47
N LYS A 76 1.34 21.47 32.16
CA LYS A 76 2.01 22.64 31.58
C LYS A 76 3.44 22.90 32.09
N LYS A 77 4.11 21.88 32.62
CA LYS A 77 5.50 21.97 33.13
C LYS A 77 6.54 21.96 32.02
N ILE A 78 6.20 21.41 30.86
CA ILE A 78 7.05 21.39 29.65
C ILE A 78 6.23 21.81 28.43
N THR A 79 6.90 22.37 27.43
CA THR A 79 6.25 22.74 26.17
C THR A 79 5.99 21.49 25.31
N GLY A 80 5.05 21.60 24.36
CA GLY A 80 4.80 20.52 23.40
C GLY A 80 6.04 20.18 22.57
N VAL A 81 6.84 21.19 22.21
CA VAL A 81 8.13 20.99 21.51
C VAL A 81 9.08 20.15 22.35
N LYS A 82 9.22 20.47 23.63
CA LYS A 82 10.10 19.71 24.52
C LYS A 82 9.62 18.29 24.76
N ALA A 83 8.30 18.10 24.89
CA ALA A 83 7.70 16.76 25.02
C ALA A 83 7.97 15.88 23.78
N MET A 84 7.86 16.46 22.58
CA MET A 84 8.17 15.78 21.32
C MET A 84 9.65 15.36 21.22
N GLU A 85 10.57 16.24 21.62
CA GLU A 85 12.00 15.92 21.69
C GLU A 85 12.27 14.76 22.66
N LEU A 86 11.72 14.83 23.88
CA LEU A 86 11.94 13.82 24.93
C LEU A 86 11.39 12.44 24.53
N MET A 87 10.30 12.40 23.76
CA MET A 87 9.70 11.17 23.25
C MET A 87 10.28 10.73 21.90
N ASN A 88 11.18 11.52 21.30
CA ASN A 88 11.67 11.34 19.92
C ASN A 88 10.54 11.16 18.89
N LEU A 89 9.47 11.96 19.01
CA LEU A 89 8.29 11.88 18.15
C LEU A 89 8.17 13.09 17.24
N LYS A 90 7.79 12.85 15.98
CA LYS A 90 7.34 13.92 15.09
C LYS A 90 5.99 14.47 15.55
N LYS A 91 5.72 15.74 15.26
CA LYS A 91 4.49 16.46 15.61
C LYS A 91 3.20 15.66 15.40
N ASN A 92 3.01 15.11 14.21
CA ASN A 92 1.80 14.35 13.91
C ASN A 92 1.69 13.06 14.74
N SER A 93 2.80 12.36 14.98
CA SER A 93 2.79 11.14 15.80
C SER A 93 2.49 11.46 17.26
N PHE A 94 3.04 12.56 17.78
CA PHE A 94 2.81 13.02 19.14
C PHE A 94 1.33 13.31 19.41
N TYR A 95 0.69 14.17 18.60
CA TYR A 95 -0.72 14.51 18.82
C TYR A 95 -1.68 13.34 18.55
N ASN A 96 -1.35 12.46 17.59
CA ASN A 96 -2.13 11.25 17.35
C ASN A 96 -2.08 10.29 18.55
N LEU A 97 -0.90 10.10 19.14
CA LEU A 97 -0.73 9.26 20.33
C LEU A 97 -1.43 9.85 21.56
N ILE A 98 -1.38 11.17 21.75
CA ILE A 98 -2.12 11.86 22.81
C ILE A 98 -3.62 11.64 22.66
N LYS A 99 -4.18 11.94 21.47
CA LYS A 99 -5.61 11.77 21.21
C LYS A 99 -6.05 10.32 21.48
N LYS A 100 -5.24 9.35 21.05
CA LYS A 100 -5.49 7.94 21.30
C LYS A 100 -5.45 7.61 22.80
N TYR A 101 -4.44 8.09 23.52
CA TYR A 101 -4.30 7.88 24.95
C TYR A 101 -5.44 8.51 25.77
N GLU A 102 -5.96 9.66 25.36
CA GLU A 102 -7.10 10.31 26.02
C GLU A 102 -8.45 9.62 25.71
N ILE A 103 -8.55 8.84 24.64
CA ILE A 103 -9.75 8.03 24.31
C ILE A 103 -9.72 6.67 25.01
N GLU A 104 -8.53 6.08 25.17
CA GLU A 104 -8.32 4.77 25.80
C GLU A 104 -8.33 4.84 27.34
N LYS A 105 -8.31 6.04 27.92
CA LYS A 105 -8.33 6.32 29.35
C LYS A 105 -9.73 6.64 29.84
#